data_AF-A0AA43LGB9-F1
#
_entry.id   AF-A0AA43LGB9-F1
#
_cell.length_a   1.000
_cell.length_b   1.000
_cell.length_c   1.000
_cell.angle_alpha   90.00
_cell.angle_beta   90.00
_cell.angle_gamma   90.00
#
_symmetry.space_group_name_H-M   'P 1'
#
loop_
_entity.id
_entity.type
_entity.pdbx_description
1 polymer ?
#
loop_
_entity_poly.entity_id
_entity_poly.type
_entity_poly.pdbx_seq_one_letter_code
_entity_poly.pdbx_strand_id
1 'polypeptide(L)'
;MDQSWLNGYKAIKEKFDYTYKGYNLKYLVAGHLGIDFDAKPAIRDVFKGFFVSCNFIDLSQALQTDKPTLITYLINRPDYRDLANTAQSRYPESAVVNLSALPLKKISPFSPSYIKHFFKALFLVFGRSIGGNLNFKLYYAALTILLLNQIRAIEKVKTQNKVSRYICFNSSYRDETLLTLYFNKRNIETITMQHGIFCEFKRFVPFDIINSENCVASKMLCWGQSTIDFLSSRGFTNDRFIVMGNLKYMDCRIDRVEQTFKHCLVLLGRGLYVETNNKLLAALQEYNKKHNNQIVFYVKKHPFLDDKDHAQFAKVADNMIFLGKEHSVQNVLDSGLVDFSIAVNTTAYYESMALGKPCLRWTEEENEDFYGIDDKFENLQQFEEKISYLKNMDQQELLQQTKDVIRYIFNPNLK
;
A
#
# COMPACT_ATOMS: atom_id res chain seq x y z
N MET A 1 -11.29 17.35 -7.38
CA MET A 1 -10.09 16.52 -7.20
C MET A 1 -8.84 17.36 -7.42
N ASP A 2 -8.06 17.59 -6.37
CA ASP A 2 -6.72 18.16 -6.40
C ASP A 2 -5.72 17.17 -7.01
N GLN A 3 -5.06 17.58 -8.10
CA GLN A 3 -4.03 16.81 -8.79
C GLN A 3 -2.64 17.44 -8.67
N SER A 4 -2.46 18.44 -7.81
CA SER A 4 -1.21 19.18 -7.62
C SER A 4 -0.02 18.25 -7.39
N TRP A 5 -0.18 17.30 -6.46
CA TRP A 5 0.81 16.27 -6.16
C TRP A 5 1.13 15.41 -7.39
N LEU A 6 0.12 14.85 -8.05
CA LEU A 6 0.29 13.97 -9.21
C LEU A 6 0.98 14.70 -10.38
N ASN A 7 0.60 15.95 -10.63
CA ASN A 7 1.18 16.76 -11.69
C ASN A 7 2.64 17.11 -11.39
N GLY A 8 2.96 17.47 -10.15
CA GLY A 8 4.33 17.69 -9.71
C GLY A 8 5.17 16.41 -9.81
N TYR A 9 4.63 15.28 -9.35
CA TYR A 9 5.23 13.96 -9.48
C TYR A 9 5.55 13.62 -10.95
N LYS A 10 4.57 13.74 -11.86
CA LYS A 10 4.74 13.47 -13.29
C LYS A 10 5.78 14.39 -13.92
N ALA A 11 5.76 15.69 -13.58
CA ALA A 11 6.71 16.65 -14.11
C ALA A 11 8.15 16.34 -13.70
N ILE A 12 8.38 15.91 -12.46
CA ILE A 12 9.70 15.49 -11.98
C ILE A 12 10.11 14.17 -12.63
N LYS A 13 9.21 13.17 -12.60
CA LYS A 13 9.40 11.84 -13.19
C LYS A 13 9.81 11.93 -14.67
N GLU A 14 9.17 12.79 -15.45
CA GLU A 14 9.49 12.96 -16.88
C GLU A 14 10.91 13.48 -17.10
N LYS A 15 11.41 14.36 -16.24
CA LYS A 15 12.79 14.86 -16.34
C LYS A 15 13.83 13.75 -16.08
N PHE A 16 13.44 12.66 -15.42
CA PHE A 16 14.25 11.46 -15.25
C PHE A 16 14.20 10.50 -16.44
N ASP A 17 13.59 10.87 -17.58
CA ASP A 17 13.61 10.03 -18.80
C ASP A 17 15.02 9.91 -19.38
N TYR A 18 15.78 8.97 -18.83
CA TYR A 18 17.19 8.78 -19.10
C TYR A 18 17.52 7.30 -18.93
N THR A 19 18.07 6.69 -19.99
CA THR A 19 18.45 5.28 -19.95
C THR A 19 19.91 5.10 -19.60
N TYR A 20 20.18 4.29 -18.58
CA TYR A 20 21.52 3.85 -18.21
C TYR A 20 21.59 2.32 -18.22
N LYS A 21 22.47 1.76 -19.07
CA LYS A 21 22.64 0.30 -19.22
C LYS A 21 21.33 -0.46 -19.51
N GLY A 22 20.40 0.16 -20.22
CA GLY A 22 19.09 -0.42 -20.53
C GLY A 22 18.02 -0.24 -19.44
N TYR A 23 18.31 0.48 -18.36
CA TYR A 23 17.34 0.83 -17.32
C TYR A 23 16.98 2.30 -17.42
N ASN A 24 15.69 2.60 -17.56
CA ASN A 24 15.21 3.99 -17.58
C ASN A 24 14.99 4.49 -16.16
N LEU A 25 15.68 5.57 -15.79
CA LEU A 25 15.61 6.18 -14.45
C LEU A 25 14.21 6.72 -14.13
N LYS A 26 13.39 7.06 -15.14
CA LYS A 26 12.00 7.49 -15.00
C LYS A 26 11.17 6.52 -14.17
N TYR A 27 11.39 5.22 -14.36
CA TYR A 27 10.65 4.19 -13.61
C TYR A 27 11.22 3.97 -12.21
N LEU A 28 12.55 4.05 -12.07
CA LEU A 28 13.24 3.80 -10.81
C LEU A 28 13.03 4.91 -9.78
N VAL A 29 12.87 6.17 -10.24
CA VAL A 29 12.73 7.31 -9.33
C VAL A 29 11.37 7.34 -8.64
N ALA A 30 10.33 6.76 -9.24
CA ALA A 30 8.93 6.85 -8.81
C ALA A 30 8.72 6.54 -7.32
N GLY A 31 9.26 5.41 -6.84
CA GLY A 31 9.16 4.97 -5.44
C GLY A 31 9.93 5.84 -4.43
N HIS A 32 10.68 6.85 -4.90
CA HIS A 32 11.43 7.81 -4.09
C HIS A 32 10.84 9.22 -4.09
N LEU A 33 9.92 9.53 -5.03
CA LEU A 33 9.33 10.88 -5.18
C LEU A 33 8.24 11.20 -4.16
N GLY A 34 7.81 10.23 -3.34
CA GLY A 34 6.85 10.48 -2.24
C GLY A 34 7.37 11.47 -1.19
N ILE A 35 8.68 11.71 -1.15
CA ILE A 35 9.34 12.63 -0.19
C ILE A 35 9.16 14.10 -0.60
N ASP A 36 8.93 14.40 -1.89
CA ASP A 36 9.10 15.77 -2.41
C ASP A 36 7.98 16.75 -2.09
N PHE A 37 6.83 16.28 -1.60
CA PHE A 37 5.65 17.14 -1.43
C PHE A 37 5.28 17.41 0.04
N ASP A 38 5.67 16.54 0.98
CA ASP A 38 5.35 16.71 2.41
C ASP A 38 6.58 16.89 3.31
N ALA A 39 7.80 16.66 2.82
CA ALA A 39 9.01 16.75 3.63
C ALA A 39 10.13 17.54 2.93
N LYS A 40 10.57 18.64 3.54
CA LYS A 40 11.84 19.27 3.15
C LYS A 40 12.96 18.29 3.51
N PRO A 41 13.73 17.76 2.54
CA PRO A 41 14.80 16.83 2.87
C PRO A 41 15.81 17.56 3.76
N ALA A 42 16.03 17.03 4.97
CA ALA A 42 17.01 17.62 5.88
C ALA A 42 18.38 17.56 5.20
N ILE A 43 19.12 18.67 5.23
CA ILE A 43 20.40 18.78 4.50
C ILE A 43 21.38 17.68 4.92
N ARG A 44 21.35 17.28 6.20
CA ARG A 44 22.11 16.14 6.73
C ARG A 44 21.79 14.84 6.00
N ASP A 45 20.52 14.59 5.69
CA ASP A 45 20.08 13.36 5.06
C ASP A 45 20.38 13.37 3.55
N VAL A 46 20.37 14.56 2.91
CA VAL A 46 20.91 14.77 1.55
C VAL A 46 22.41 14.44 1.50
N PHE A 47 23.20 14.99 2.41
CA PHE A 47 24.64 14.71 2.48
C PHE A 47 24.92 13.25 2.78
N LYS A 48 24.19 12.64 3.73
CA LYS A 48 24.23 11.19 3.94
C LYS A 48 23.95 10.45 2.64
N GLY A 49 22.99 10.86 1.82
CA GLY A 49 22.68 10.21 0.54
C GLY A 49 23.87 10.11 -0.44
N PHE A 50 24.81 11.06 -0.42
CA PHE A 50 26.04 10.98 -1.23
C PHE A 50 26.99 9.88 -0.72
N PHE A 51 27.16 9.76 0.60
CA PHE A 51 28.09 8.80 1.22
C PHE A 51 27.46 7.42 1.45
N VAL A 52 26.16 7.39 1.68
CA VAL A 52 25.26 6.24 1.66
C VAL A 52 24.82 6.03 0.22
N SER A 53 25.79 6.03 -0.70
CA SER A 53 25.58 5.41 -2.00
C SER A 53 25.60 3.91 -1.75
N CYS A 54 24.47 3.36 -1.30
CA CYS A 54 24.30 1.93 -1.16
C CYS A 54 24.44 1.32 -2.56
N ASN A 55 25.61 0.75 -2.87
CA ASN A 55 25.52 -0.53 -3.53
C ASN A 55 24.88 -1.42 -2.48
N PHE A 56 23.78 -2.07 -2.86
CA PHE A 56 23.20 -3.16 -2.11
C PHE A 56 24.27 -3.92 -1.32
N ILE A 57 24.03 -4.28 -0.07
CA ILE A 57 24.50 -5.65 0.20
C ILE A 57 23.45 -6.52 -0.43
N ASP A 58 23.90 -7.10 -1.53
CA ASP A 58 23.38 -8.34 -1.99
C ASP A 58 21.91 -8.41 -2.36
N LEU A 59 21.43 -7.46 -3.16
CA LEU A 59 20.44 -7.87 -4.17
C LEU A 59 20.95 -9.06 -4.98
N SER A 60 22.27 -9.22 -5.14
CA SER A 60 22.86 -10.48 -5.59
C SER A 60 22.56 -11.69 -4.72
N GLN A 61 22.53 -11.59 -3.38
CA GLN A 61 22.07 -12.69 -2.53
C GLN A 61 20.58 -12.93 -2.70
N ALA A 62 19.77 -11.89 -2.96
CA ALA A 62 18.38 -12.13 -3.35
C ALA A 62 18.30 -13.01 -4.62
N LEU A 63 19.32 -12.95 -5.48
CA LEU A 63 19.47 -13.82 -6.65
C LEU A 63 20.20 -15.15 -6.38
N GLN A 64 20.70 -15.39 -5.16
CA GLN A 64 21.35 -16.66 -4.76
C GLN A 64 20.30 -17.67 -4.34
N THR A 65 19.50 -18.12 -5.30
CA THR A 65 18.54 -19.19 -5.10
C THR A 65 18.66 -20.20 -6.23
N ASP A 66 18.52 -21.47 -5.87
CA ASP A 66 18.40 -22.59 -6.81
C ASP A 66 16.95 -22.85 -7.22
N LYS A 67 15.99 -22.06 -6.70
CA LYS A 67 14.57 -22.17 -6.99
C LYS A 67 14.20 -21.43 -8.28
N PRO A 68 13.21 -21.93 -9.04
CA PRO A 68 12.76 -21.30 -10.28
C PRO A 68 12.00 -19.98 -10.05
N THR A 69 11.43 -19.79 -8.86
CA THR A 69 10.71 -18.56 -8.49
C THR A 69 11.43 -17.82 -7.36
N LEU A 70 11.62 -16.52 -7.53
CA LEU A 70 12.09 -15.63 -6.46
C LEU A 70 10.94 -14.71 -6.02
N ILE A 71 10.65 -14.68 -4.74
CA ILE A 71 9.68 -13.77 -4.12
C ILE A 71 10.44 -12.76 -3.25
N THR A 72 10.17 -11.47 -3.41
CA THR A 72 10.77 -10.43 -2.55
C THR A 72 9.71 -9.58 -1.87
N TYR A 73 10.10 -9.02 -0.73
CA TYR A 73 9.42 -7.89 -0.12
C TYR A 73 10.46 -6.95 0.51
N LEU A 74 10.21 -5.64 0.44
CA LEU A 74 11.18 -4.64 0.89
C LEU A 74 11.00 -4.25 2.36
N ILE A 75 9.78 -4.08 2.83
CA ILE A 75 9.50 -3.50 4.14
C ILE A 75 9.40 -4.63 5.18
N ASN A 76 10.22 -4.60 6.24
CA ASN A 76 10.19 -5.58 7.32
C ASN A 76 8.99 -5.38 8.26
N ARG A 77 7.78 -5.75 7.79
CA ARG A 77 6.56 -5.81 8.59
C ARG A 77 6.00 -7.24 8.59
N PRO A 78 5.35 -7.69 9.69
CA PRO A 78 4.73 -9.01 9.75
C PRO A 78 3.75 -9.25 8.60
N ASP A 79 2.84 -8.29 8.34
CA ASP A 79 1.80 -8.45 7.33
C ASP A 79 2.31 -8.56 5.89
N TYR A 80 3.49 -8.00 5.60
CA TYR A 80 4.16 -8.17 4.30
C TYR A 80 4.87 -9.51 4.17
N ARG A 81 5.47 -9.99 5.25
CA ARG A 81 6.04 -11.33 5.32
C ARG A 81 4.95 -12.38 5.13
N ASP A 82 3.82 -12.21 5.80
CA ASP A 82 2.67 -13.12 5.69
C ASP A 82 2.16 -13.17 4.25
N LEU A 83 2.03 -12.02 3.59
CA LEU A 83 1.62 -11.98 2.18
C LEU A 83 2.62 -12.72 1.26
N ALA A 84 3.93 -12.52 1.47
CA ALA A 84 4.97 -13.21 0.70
C ALA A 84 4.96 -14.73 0.95
N ASN A 85 4.73 -15.16 2.19
CA ASN A 85 4.61 -16.57 2.55
C ASN A 85 3.35 -17.21 1.95
N THR A 86 2.23 -16.48 1.91
CA THR A 86 1.02 -16.96 1.24
C THR A 86 1.19 -17.01 -0.28
N ALA A 87 1.96 -16.10 -0.88
CA ALA A 87 2.35 -16.24 -2.28
C ALA A 87 3.23 -17.49 -2.47
N GLN A 88 4.18 -17.76 -1.56
CA GLN A 88 5.01 -18.97 -1.62
C GLN A 88 4.18 -20.26 -1.55
N SER A 89 3.07 -20.32 -0.81
CA SER A 89 2.22 -21.52 -0.80
C SER A 89 1.60 -21.84 -2.17
N ARG A 90 1.43 -20.84 -3.03
CA ARG A 90 0.98 -20.97 -4.43
C ARG A 90 2.11 -21.22 -5.41
N TYR A 91 3.32 -20.81 -5.05
CA TYR A 91 4.55 -21.04 -5.79
C TYR A 91 5.53 -21.83 -4.92
N PRO A 92 5.26 -23.12 -4.62
CA PRO A 92 6.01 -23.89 -3.61
C PRO A 92 7.51 -24.01 -3.94
N GLU A 93 7.85 -24.01 -5.23
CA GLU A 93 9.23 -23.93 -5.71
C GLU A 93 9.73 -22.48 -5.78
N SER A 94 9.62 -21.76 -4.66
CA SER A 94 10.09 -20.39 -4.54
C SER A 94 10.97 -20.14 -3.33
N ALA A 95 11.92 -19.22 -3.49
CA ALA A 95 12.64 -18.61 -2.39
C ALA A 95 12.00 -17.27 -2.02
N VAL A 96 11.89 -16.98 -0.72
CA VAL A 96 11.37 -15.70 -0.20
C VAL A 96 12.51 -14.91 0.41
N VAL A 97 12.69 -13.66 -0.01
CA VAL A 97 13.79 -12.79 0.45
C VAL A 97 13.26 -11.44 0.93
N ASN A 98 13.62 -11.08 2.16
CA ASN A 98 13.41 -9.74 2.70
C ASN A 98 14.57 -8.83 2.31
N LEU A 99 14.32 -7.87 1.41
CA LEU A 99 15.38 -6.98 0.91
C LEU A 99 15.94 -6.06 2.00
N SER A 100 15.13 -5.67 3.00
CA SER A 100 15.62 -4.82 4.11
C SER A 100 16.47 -5.55 5.14
N ALA A 101 16.43 -6.89 5.16
CA ALA A 101 17.28 -7.69 6.03
C ALA A 101 18.68 -7.94 5.43
N LEU A 102 18.87 -7.58 4.15
CA LEU A 102 20.17 -7.69 3.52
C LEU A 102 21.14 -6.66 4.13
N PRO A 103 22.45 -6.97 4.23
CA PRO A 103 23.38 -6.07 4.92
C PRO A 103 23.56 -4.69 4.22
N LEU A 104 24.36 -3.74 4.77
CA LEU A 104 24.70 -2.45 4.09
C LEU A 104 26.19 -2.26 3.71
N LYS A 105 26.50 -2.01 2.41
CA LYS A 105 27.89 -1.89 1.89
C LYS A 105 28.14 -0.47 1.50
N LYS A 106 29.08 0.14 2.20
CA LYS A 106 29.52 1.50 1.91
C LYS A 106 30.31 1.50 0.59
N ILE A 107 29.94 2.37 -0.33
CA ILE A 107 30.77 2.66 -1.51
C ILE A 107 31.81 3.69 -1.10
N SER A 108 33.06 3.46 -1.50
CA SER A 108 34.10 4.48 -1.38
C SER A 108 33.80 5.65 -2.33
N PRO A 109 33.67 6.90 -1.83
CA PRO A 109 33.45 8.07 -2.67
C PRO A 109 34.65 8.36 -3.58
N PHE A 110 35.79 7.72 -3.34
CA PHE A 110 37.01 7.85 -4.14
C PHE A 110 37.13 6.82 -5.25
N SER A 111 36.17 5.90 -5.37
CA SER A 111 36.19 4.93 -6.48
C SER A 111 35.97 5.65 -7.83
N PRO A 112 36.71 5.30 -8.91
CA PRO A 112 36.51 5.93 -10.23
C PRO A 112 35.07 5.80 -10.74
N SER A 113 34.46 4.68 -10.37
CA SER A 113 33.05 4.36 -10.45
C SER A 113 32.12 5.45 -9.94
N TYR A 114 32.31 5.82 -8.67
CA TYR A 114 31.48 6.78 -7.97
C TYR A 114 31.67 8.18 -8.56
N ILE A 115 32.92 8.59 -8.79
CA ILE A 115 33.25 9.90 -9.37
C ILE A 115 32.54 10.10 -10.73
N LYS A 116 32.57 9.09 -11.60
CA LYS A 116 31.85 9.13 -12.89
C LYS A 116 30.34 9.31 -12.69
N HIS A 117 29.74 8.57 -11.76
CA HIS A 117 28.30 8.69 -11.49
C HIS A 117 27.94 10.02 -10.82
N PHE A 118 28.82 10.56 -9.97
CA PHE A 118 28.66 11.86 -9.32
C PHE A 118 28.56 12.99 -10.35
N PHE A 119 29.54 13.12 -11.24
CA PHE A 119 29.49 14.16 -12.28
C PHE A 119 28.32 13.96 -13.25
N LYS A 120 28.01 12.70 -13.59
CA LYS A 120 26.85 12.39 -14.43
C LYS A 120 25.53 12.80 -13.77
N ALA A 121 25.37 12.53 -12.48
CA ALA A 121 24.18 12.93 -11.74
C ALA A 121 24.03 14.44 -11.67
N LEU A 122 25.11 15.18 -11.39
CA LEU A 122 25.10 16.64 -11.41
C LEU A 122 24.70 17.17 -12.79
N PHE A 123 25.32 16.66 -13.87
CA PHE A 123 24.98 17.08 -15.23
C PHE A 123 23.50 16.82 -15.55
N LEU A 124 22.99 15.63 -15.22
CA LEU A 124 21.59 15.27 -15.48
C LEU A 124 20.62 16.16 -14.70
N VAL A 125 20.84 16.31 -13.40
CA VAL A 125 19.92 17.05 -12.52
C VAL A 125 19.93 18.54 -12.83
N PHE A 126 21.11 19.13 -12.97
CA PHE A 126 21.21 20.57 -13.24
C PHE A 126 20.87 20.90 -14.69
N GLY A 127 21.33 20.09 -15.65
CA GLY A 127 21.06 20.30 -17.08
C GLY A 127 19.60 20.10 -17.47
N ARG A 128 18.85 19.25 -16.75
CA ARG A 128 17.41 19.05 -16.96
C ARG A 128 16.52 19.81 -15.98
N SER A 129 17.10 20.68 -15.16
CA SER A 129 16.37 21.48 -14.17
C SER A 129 15.46 20.62 -13.27
N ILE A 130 15.98 19.51 -12.76
CA ILE A 130 15.27 18.62 -11.83
C ILE A 130 15.31 19.22 -10.43
N GLY A 131 14.14 19.40 -9.82
CA GLY A 131 13.98 20.06 -8.52
C GLY A 131 13.96 21.59 -8.59
N GLY A 132 13.23 22.21 -7.67
CA GLY A 132 13.01 23.66 -7.66
C GLY A 132 14.19 24.46 -7.11
N ASN A 133 14.70 24.08 -5.93
CA ASN A 133 15.81 24.77 -5.25
C ASN A 133 17.08 23.91 -5.16
N LEU A 134 18.18 24.49 -4.69
CA LEU A 134 19.47 23.81 -4.58
C LEU A 134 19.39 22.54 -3.70
N ASN A 135 18.61 22.55 -2.62
CA ASN A 135 18.48 21.39 -1.74
C ASN A 135 17.82 20.20 -2.46
N PHE A 136 16.73 20.46 -3.20
CA PHE A 136 16.09 19.43 -4.03
C PHE A 136 17.02 18.95 -5.15
N LYS A 137 17.76 19.86 -5.80
CA LYS A 137 18.77 19.47 -6.80
C LYS A 137 19.83 18.53 -6.19
N LEU A 138 20.38 18.87 -5.04
CA LEU A 138 21.36 18.01 -4.36
C LEU A 138 20.75 16.67 -3.93
N TYR A 139 19.51 16.67 -3.44
CA TYR A 139 18.77 15.44 -3.13
C TYR A 139 18.63 14.53 -4.37
N TYR A 140 18.18 15.08 -5.50
CA TYR A 140 18.06 14.31 -6.74
C TYR A 140 19.40 13.89 -7.31
N ALA A 141 20.47 14.67 -7.11
CA ALA A 141 21.81 14.26 -7.50
C ALA A 141 22.25 13.05 -6.68
N ALA A 142 22.07 13.08 -5.36
CA ALA A 142 22.34 11.93 -4.49
C ALA A 142 21.52 10.69 -4.89
N LEU A 143 20.22 10.86 -5.13
CA LEU A 143 19.34 9.79 -5.61
C LEU A 143 19.80 9.23 -6.97
N THR A 144 20.19 10.10 -7.91
CA THR A 144 20.68 9.67 -9.22
C THR A 144 21.98 8.86 -9.08
N ILE A 145 22.90 9.30 -8.22
CA ILE A 145 24.14 8.56 -7.91
C ILE A 145 23.81 7.18 -7.36
N LEU A 146 22.86 7.10 -6.41
CA LEU A 146 22.38 5.86 -5.85
C LEU A 146 21.86 4.93 -6.96
N LEU A 147 20.91 5.38 -7.77
CA LEU A 147 20.31 4.58 -8.85
C LEU A 147 21.36 4.11 -9.87
N LEU A 148 22.28 4.97 -10.30
CA LEU A 148 23.35 4.61 -11.25
C LEU A 148 24.30 3.56 -10.66
N ASN A 149 24.65 3.66 -9.37
CA ASN A 149 25.45 2.66 -8.68
C ASN A 149 24.72 1.33 -8.58
N GLN A 150 23.45 1.35 -8.16
CA GLN A 150 22.59 0.17 -8.06
C GLN A 150 22.46 -0.57 -9.39
N ILE A 151 22.15 0.14 -10.48
CA ILE A 151 22.11 -0.43 -11.84
C ILE A 151 23.46 -1.08 -12.19
N ARG A 152 24.58 -0.42 -11.88
CA ARG A 152 25.90 -0.97 -12.18
C ARG A 152 26.19 -2.24 -11.38
N ALA A 153 25.79 -2.31 -10.11
CA ALA A 153 25.99 -3.49 -9.29
C ALA A 153 25.16 -4.67 -9.78
N ILE A 154 23.85 -4.47 -9.98
CA ILE A 154 22.97 -5.57 -10.39
C ILE A 154 23.36 -6.15 -11.75
N GLU A 155 23.85 -5.31 -12.68
CA GLU A 155 24.35 -5.75 -13.98
C GLU A 155 25.62 -6.61 -13.91
N LYS A 156 26.37 -6.57 -12.80
CA LYS A 156 27.52 -7.47 -12.59
C LYS A 156 27.10 -8.82 -12.03
N VAL A 157 25.86 -8.95 -11.57
CA VAL A 157 25.37 -10.19 -10.98
C VAL A 157 24.93 -11.15 -12.09
N LYS A 158 25.50 -12.35 -12.07
CA LYS A 158 24.97 -13.48 -12.84
C LYS A 158 23.81 -14.07 -12.05
N THR A 159 22.60 -13.96 -12.57
CA THR A 159 21.46 -14.75 -12.06
C THR A 159 21.84 -16.23 -12.21
N GLN A 160 21.52 -17.07 -11.23
CA GLN A 160 21.58 -18.50 -11.47
C GLN A 160 20.59 -18.82 -12.60
N ASN A 161 21.00 -19.64 -13.58
CA ASN A 161 20.20 -19.97 -14.78
C ASN A 161 18.83 -20.62 -14.48
N LYS A 162 18.49 -20.85 -13.20
CA LYS A 162 17.26 -21.50 -12.77
C LYS A 162 16.09 -20.55 -12.58
N VAL A 163 16.30 -19.28 -12.24
CA VAL A 163 15.20 -18.34 -11.96
C VAL A 163 14.47 -18.00 -13.27
N SER A 164 13.24 -18.49 -13.41
CA SER A 164 12.36 -18.25 -14.56
C SER A 164 11.19 -17.33 -14.23
N ARG A 165 10.97 -17.03 -12.93
CA ARG A 165 9.91 -16.15 -12.44
C ARG A 165 10.38 -15.31 -11.27
N TYR A 166 9.97 -14.05 -11.26
CA TYR A 166 10.15 -13.13 -10.15
C TYR A 166 8.81 -12.55 -9.71
N ILE A 167 8.54 -12.60 -8.41
CA ILE A 167 7.34 -12.06 -7.77
C ILE A 167 7.78 -11.01 -6.76
N CYS A 168 7.45 -9.75 -6.99
CA CYS A 168 7.73 -8.68 -6.04
C CYS A 168 6.50 -8.29 -5.25
N PHE A 169 6.69 -7.77 -4.05
CA PHE A 169 5.62 -7.20 -3.26
C PHE A 169 5.05 -5.94 -3.93
N ASN A 170 5.90 -5.04 -4.42
CA ASN A 170 5.47 -3.86 -5.16
C ASN A 170 6.47 -3.46 -6.25
N SER A 171 6.14 -3.73 -7.52
CA SER A 171 7.00 -3.38 -8.66
C SER A 171 7.20 -1.88 -8.85
N SER A 172 6.36 -1.02 -8.26
CA SER A 172 6.47 0.43 -8.34
C SER A 172 7.36 1.06 -7.27
N TYR A 173 7.87 0.26 -6.32
CA TYR A 173 8.53 0.78 -5.12
C TYR A 173 10.02 0.40 -5.01
N ARG A 174 10.88 1.41 -5.17
CA ARG A 174 12.31 1.39 -4.82
C ARG A 174 13.06 0.17 -5.40
N ASP A 175 13.72 -0.61 -4.57
CA ASP A 175 14.61 -1.70 -4.98
C ASP A 175 13.86 -2.83 -5.73
N GLU A 176 12.57 -3.03 -5.45
CA GLU A 176 11.74 -3.99 -6.17
C GLU A 176 11.50 -3.56 -7.62
N THR A 177 11.42 -2.26 -7.90
CA THR A 177 11.37 -1.73 -9.27
C THR A 177 12.65 -2.08 -10.02
N LEU A 178 13.82 -1.94 -9.40
CA LEU A 178 15.08 -2.29 -10.05
C LEU A 178 15.16 -3.79 -10.36
N LEU A 179 14.84 -4.65 -9.40
CA LEU A 179 14.82 -6.10 -9.63
C LEU A 179 13.83 -6.46 -10.73
N THR A 180 12.64 -5.86 -10.73
CA THR A 180 11.64 -6.10 -11.77
C THR A 180 12.19 -5.76 -13.16
N LEU A 181 12.79 -4.58 -13.32
CA LEU A 181 13.41 -4.18 -14.59
C LEU A 181 14.61 -5.08 -14.96
N TYR A 182 15.37 -5.56 -13.98
CA TYR A 182 16.49 -6.48 -14.19
C TYR A 182 16.02 -7.82 -14.77
N PHE A 183 14.93 -8.36 -14.25
CA PHE A 183 14.32 -9.60 -14.71
C PHE A 183 13.62 -9.43 -16.07
N ASN A 184 12.88 -8.33 -16.27
CA ASN A 184 12.29 -7.99 -17.57
C ASN A 184 13.34 -7.94 -18.69
N LYS A 185 14.48 -7.29 -18.43
CA LYS A 185 15.61 -7.21 -19.39
C LYS A 185 16.18 -8.59 -19.77
N ARG A 186 15.94 -9.60 -18.95
CA ARG A 186 16.39 -11.00 -19.14
C ARG A 186 15.26 -11.92 -19.63
N ASN A 187 14.11 -11.36 -20.02
CA ASN A 187 12.93 -12.11 -20.43
C ASN A 187 12.44 -13.12 -19.37
N ILE A 188 12.63 -12.78 -18.09
CA ILE A 188 12.10 -13.54 -16.97
C ILE A 188 10.71 -13.00 -16.62
N GLU A 189 9.74 -13.89 -16.38
CA GLU A 189 8.38 -13.49 -16.01
C GLU A 189 8.40 -12.68 -14.71
N THR A 190 7.81 -11.49 -14.72
CA THR A 190 7.72 -10.64 -13.53
C THR A 190 6.28 -10.40 -13.12
N ILE A 191 5.99 -10.63 -11.84
CA ILE A 191 4.66 -10.52 -11.25
C ILE A 191 4.74 -9.57 -10.06
N THR A 192 3.85 -8.59 -9.96
CA THR A 192 3.69 -7.79 -8.74
C THR A 192 2.50 -8.26 -7.92
N MET A 193 2.65 -8.31 -6.61
CA MET A 193 1.53 -8.55 -5.69
C MET A 193 0.70 -7.27 -5.55
N GLN A 194 -0.61 -7.45 -5.34
CA GLN A 194 -1.48 -6.39 -4.88
C GLN A 194 -1.49 -6.37 -3.34
N HIS A 195 -1.32 -5.18 -2.77
CA HIS A 195 -1.25 -4.94 -1.32
C HIS A 195 -2.19 -3.83 -0.83
N GLY A 196 -3.01 -3.31 -1.73
CA GLY A 196 -4.00 -2.28 -1.49
C GLY A 196 -5.04 -2.30 -2.61
N ILE A 197 -6.16 -1.62 -2.39
CA ILE A 197 -7.23 -1.55 -3.39
C ILE A 197 -6.92 -0.44 -4.38
N PHE A 198 -7.12 -0.74 -5.64
CA PHE A 198 -7.12 0.28 -6.67
C PHE A 198 -8.53 0.85 -6.81
N CYS A 199 -8.65 2.16 -6.64
CA CYS A 199 -9.91 2.88 -6.73
C CYS A 199 -9.68 4.29 -7.27
N GLU A 200 -10.77 4.94 -7.66
CA GLU A 200 -10.75 6.34 -8.04
C GLU A 200 -10.63 7.24 -6.80
N PHE A 201 -9.95 8.37 -6.97
CA PHE A 201 -9.79 9.37 -5.91
C PHE A 201 -10.73 10.56 -6.15
N LYS A 202 -11.44 11.02 -5.11
CA LYS A 202 -12.44 12.08 -5.21
C LYS A 202 -11.88 13.47 -4.90
N ARG A 203 -11.11 13.57 -3.82
CA ARG A 203 -10.67 14.86 -3.25
C ARG A 203 -9.25 15.20 -3.67
N PHE A 204 -8.30 14.29 -3.55
CA PHE A 204 -6.90 14.47 -3.95
C PHE A 204 -6.25 13.12 -4.31
N VAL A 205 -5.18 13.15 -5.10
CA VAL A 205 -4.45 11.93 -5.51
C VAL A 205 -3.26 11.68 -4.58
N PRO A 206 -3.26 10.61 -3.75
CA PRO A 206 -2.15 10.27 -2.88
C PRO A 206 -1.02 9.56 -3.62
N PHE A 207 0.10 9.36 -2.91
CA PHE A 207 1.26 8.60 -3.39
C PHE A 207 0.90 7.20 -3.91
N ASP A 208 -0.13 6.55 -3.35
CA ASP A 208 -0.55 5.19 -3.72
C ASP A 208 -0.86 5.02 -5.22
N ILE A 209 -1.17 6.10 -5.94
CA ILE A 209 -1.38 6.08 -7.41
C ILE A 209 -0.17 5.53 -8.17
N ILE A 210 1.06 5.60 -7.62
CA ILE A 210 2.25 5.05 -8.27
C ILE A 210 2.13 3.53 -8.52
N ASN A 211 1.30 2.84 -7.74
CA ASN A 211 1.14 1.40 -7.85
C ASN A 211 0.44 0.99 -9.15
N SER A 212 -0.38 1.87 -9.74
CA SER A 212 -0.94 1.67 -11.08
C SER A 212 -0.17 2.44 -12.15
N GLU A 213 0.28 3.67 -11.85
CA GLU A 213 0.96 4.54 -12.82
C GLU A 213 2.40 4.08 -13.16
N ASN A 214 3.10 3.43 -12.22
CA ASN A 214 4.48 2.99 -12.38
C ASN A 214 4.65 1.46 -12.27
N CYS A 215 3.60 0.69 -12.57
CA CYS A 215 3.66 -0.77 -12.51
C CYS A 215 4.52 -1.34 -13.64
N VAL A 216 5.79 -1.65 -13.33
CA VAL A 216 6.78 -2.15 -14.31
C VAL A 216 6.81 -3.68 -14.44
N ALA A 217 6.09 -4.42 -13.59
CA ALA A 217 5.98 -5.86 -13.74
C ALA A 217 5.17 -6.24 -14.98
N SER A 218 5.51 -7.34 -15.63
CA SER A 218 4.77 -7.83 -16.80
C SER A 218 3.34 -8.23 -16.43
N LYS A 219 3.15 -8.83 -15.25
CA LYS A 219 1.86 -9.28 -14.72
C LYS A 219 1.60 -8.76 -13.30
N MET A 220 0.35 -8.83 -12.87
CA MET A 220 -0.10 -8.49 -11.53
C MET A 220 -1.01 -9.58 -10.95
N LEU A 221 -0.82 -9.92 -9.67
CA LEU A 221 -1.80 -10.70 -8.91
C LEU A 221 -2.95 -9.77 -8.51
N CYS A 222 -4.14 -10.03 -9.05
CA CYS A 222 -5.33 -9.24 -8.79
C CYS A 222 -6.22 -9.91 -7.73
N TRP A 223 -6.71 -9.11 -6.78
CA TRP A 223 -7.62 -9.57 -5.73
C TRP A 223 -9.02 -9.91 -6.25
N GLY A 224 -9.50 -9.21 -7.27
CA GLY A 224 -10.83 -9.43 -7.82
C GLY A 224 -11.06 -8.69 -9.12
N GLN A 225 -12.28 -8.80 -9.65
CA GLN A 225 -12.70 -8.14 -10.88
C GLN A 225 -12.57 -6.62 -10.80
N SER A 226 -12.78 -6.03 -9.62
CA SER A 226 -12.59 -4.59 -9.39
C SER A 226 -11.22 -4.07 -9.78
N THR A 227 -10.17 -4.87 -9.56
CA THR A 227 -8.80 -4.49 -9.90
C THR A 227 -8.57 -4.57 -11.40
N ILE A 228 -9.16 -5.58 -12.06
CA ILE A 228 -9.13 -5.70 -13.52
C ILE A 228 -9.82 -4.49 -14.15
N ASP A 229 -11.03 -4.16 -13.70
CA ASP A 229 -11.83 -3.07 -14.26
C ASP A 229 -11.10 -1.74 -14.10
N PHE A 230 -10.57 -1.47 -12.91
CA PHE A 230 -9.77 -0.28 -12.65
C PHE A 230 -8.55 -0.21 -13.58
N LEU A 231 -7.71 -1.25 -13.62
CA LEU A 231 -6.47 -1.21 -14.41
C LEU A 231 -6.71 -1.22 -15.92
N SER A 232 -7.75 -1.91 -16.38
CA SER A 232 -8.18 -1.91 -17.78
C SER A 232 -8.59 -0.51 -18.23
N SER A 233 -9.32 0.23 -17.39
CA SER A 233 -9.65 1.65 -17.66
C SER A 233 -8.41 2.56 -17.74
N ARG A 234 -7.26 2.09 -17.21
CA ARG A 234 -5.95 2.75 -17.28
C ARG A 234 -5.05 2.19 -18.39
N GLY A 235 -5.59 1.40 -19.32
CA GLY A 235 -4.90 0.88 -20.49
C GLY A 235 -4.08 -0.38 -20.26
N PHE A 236 -4.27 -1.09 -19.15
CA PHE A 236 -3.69 -2.41 -18.97
C PHE A 236 -4.46 -3.44 -19.81
N THR A 237 -3.74 -4.41 -20.36
CA THR A 237 -4.29 -5.48 -21.18
C THR A 237 -4.54 -6.74 -20.36
N ASN A 238 -5.51 -7.56 -20.79
CA ASN A 238 -5.95 -8.74 -20.05
C ASN A 238 -4.84 -9.78 -19.78
N ASP A 239 -3.84 -9.88 -20.65
CA ASP A 239 -2.70 -10.79 -20.49
C ASP A 239 -1.78 -10.45 -19.30
N ARG A 240 -1.94 -9.24 -18.73
CA ARG A 240 -1.22 -8.80 -17.53
C ARG A 240 -1.88 -9.27 -16.22
N PHE A 241 -3.12 -9.74 -16.24
CA PHE A 241 -3.86 -10.02 -15.01
C PHE A 241 -3.79 -11.51 -14.62
N ILE A 242 -3.51 -11.76 -13.34
CA ILE A 242 -3.63 -13.07 -12.71
C ILE A 242 -4.63 -12.92 -11.55
N VAL A 243 -5.89 -13.27 -11.81
CA VAL A 243 -6.95 -13.22 -10.80
C VAL A 243 -6.76 -14.36 -9.82
N MET A 244 -6.41 -14.03 -8.57
CA MET A 244 -6.09 -15.03 -7.55
C MET A 244 -6.94 -14.90 -6.29
N GLY A 245 -7.55 -13.74 -6.05
CA GLY A 245 -8.09 -13.41 -4.74
C GLY A 245 -7.07 -12.65 -3.89
N ASN A 246 -7.56 -11.97 -2.87
CA ASN A 246 -6.74 -11.45 -1.79
C ASN A 246 -6.16 -12.64 -1.03
N LEU A 247 -4.84 -12.80 -1.09
CA LEU A 247 -4.13 -13.93 -0.50
C LEU A 247 -4.48 -14.16 0.98
N LYS A 248 -4.83 -13.11 1.74
CA LYS A 248 -5.24 -13.22 3.16
C LYS A 248 -6.64 -13.79 3.36
N TYR A 249 -7.53 -13.62 2.39
CA TYR A 249 -8.96 -13.94 2.48
C TYR A 249 -9.42 -14.92 1.40
N MET A 250 -8.51 -15.67 0.76
CA MET A 250 -8.86 -16.64 -0.29
C MET A 250 -9.79 -17.74 0.22
N ASP A 251 -9.57 -18.17 1.46
CA ASP A 251 -10.32 -19.26 2.08
C ASP A 251 -11.45 -18.75 2.99
N CYS A 252 -11.77 -17.45 2.93
CA CYS A 252 -12.84 -16.90 3.74
C CYS A 252 -14.19 -17.52 3.35
N ARG A 253 -15.06 -17.68 4.35
CA ARG A 253 -16.44 -18.12 4.19
C ARG A 253 -17.33 -17.13 4.92
N ILE A 254 -18.42 -16.76 4.27
CA ILE A 254 -19.43 -15.88 4.85
C ILE A 254 -20.72 -16.69 4.91
N ASP A 255 -20.97 -17.32 6.05
CA ASP A 255 -22.16 -18.15 6.24
C ASP A 255 -23.32 -17.35 6.85
N ARG A 256 -23.00 -16.25 7.52
CA ARG A 256 -23.95 -15.31 8.11
C ARG A 256 -23.33 -13.91 8.18
N VAL A 257 -24.18 -12.90 8.27
CA VAL A 257 -23.77 -11.53 8.59
C VAL A 257 -24.29 -11.15 9.98
N GLU A 258 -23.46 -10.56 10.83
CA GLU A 258 -23.88 -10.13 12.15
C GLU A 258 -24.80 -8.88 12.05
N GLN A 259 -25.93 -8.86 12.75
CA GLN A 259 -26.92 -7.77 12.69
C GLN A 259 -27.35 -7.25 14.08
N THR A 260 -26.55 -7.50 15.13
CA THR A 260 -26.88 -7.07 16.50
C THR A 260 -26.54 -5.59 16.77
N PHE A 261 -25.49 -5.07 16.13
CA PHE A 261 -25.00 -3.68 16.25
C PHE A 261 -24.78 -3.22 17.70
N LYS A 262 -24.02 -4.00 18.48
CA LYS A 262 -23.71 -3.71 19.90
C LYS A 262 -22.24 -3.43 20.16
N HIS A 263 -21.35 -4.02 19.37
CA HIS A 263 -19.91 -3.94 19.55
C HIS A 263 -19.25 -3.57 18.23
N CYS A 264 -18.81 -2.32 18.12
CA CYS A 264 -18.28 -1.74 16.90
C CYS A 264 -16.75 -1.71 16.90
N LEU A 265 -16.11 -2.16 15.83
CA LEU A 265 -14.71 -1.81 15.54
C LEU A 265 -14.64 -0.53 14.71
N VAL A 266 -14.07 0.54 15.25
CA VAL A 266 -13.85 1.80 14.53
C VAL A 266 -12.43 1.82 13.97
N LEU A 267 -12.31 1.79 12.64
CA LEU A 267 -11.06 1.73 11.88
C LEU A 267 -10.71 3.12 11.36
N LEU A 268 -9.79 3.79 12.04
CA LEU A 268 -9.37 5.15 11.69
C LEU A 268 -8.44 5.18 10.47
N GLY A 269 -8.58 6.22 9.65
CA GLY A 269 -7.72 6.47 8.50
C GLY A 269 -6.32 6.92 8.90
N ARG A 270 -5.38 6.91 7.94
CA ARG A 270 -3.99 7.39 8.12
C ARG A 270 -3.90 8.89 8.45
N GLY A 271 -2.71 9.38 8.78
CA GLY A 271 -2.47 10.75 9.31
C GLY A 271 -3.08 11.91 8.52
N LEU A 272 -3.21 11.80 7.20
CA LEU A 272 -3.86 12.83 6.38
C LEU A 272 -5.40 12.91 6.58
N TYR A 273 -5.99 11.99 7.34
CA TYR A 273 -7.40 11.93 7.71
C TYR A 273 -7.66 12.25 9.19
N VAL A 274 -6.70 12.85 9.92
CA VAL A 274 -6.85 13.15 11.35
C VAL A 274 -8.10 13.99 11.65
N GLU A 275 -8.39 15.02 10.84
CA GLU A 275 -9.56 15.87 11.03
C GLU A 275 -10.86 15.08 10.89
N THR A 276 -11.02 14.31 9.80
CA THR A 276 -12.21 13.50 9.59
C THR A 276 -12.34 12.35 10.60
N ASN A 277 -11.23 11.76 11.06
CA ASN A 277 -11.21 10.81 12.18
C ASN A 277 -11.80 11.45 13.44
N ASN A 278 -11.40 12.69 13.78
CA ASN A 278 -11.89 13.40 14.96
C ASN A 278 -13.39 13.69 14.88
N LYS A 279 -13.88 14.07 13.69
CA LYS A 279 -15.31 14.34 13.47
C LYS A 279 -16.17 13.09 13.63
N LEU A 280 -15.72 11.94 13.09
CA LEU A 280 -16.36 10.65 13.36
C LEU A 280 -16.38 10.34 14.86
N LEU A 281 -15.23 10.40 15.54
CA LEU A 281 -15.14 10.07 16.97
C LEU A 281 -16.04 10.97 17.83
N ALA A 282 -16.16 12.26 17.47
CA ALA A 282 -17.08 13.19 18.12
C ALA A 282 -18.55 12.77 17.93
N ALA A 283 -18.94 12.40 16.70
CA ALA A 283 -20.29 11.93 16.40
C ALA A 283 -20.64 10.63 17.14
N LEU A 284 -19.71 9.68 17.26
CA LEU A 284 -19.92 8.43 17.99
C LEU A 284 -20.03 8.66 19.51
N GLN A 285 -19.24 9.60 20.04
CA GLN A 285 -19.36 10.01 21.45
C GLN A 285 -20.70 10.68 21.72
N GLU A 286 -21.19 11.53 20.81
CA GLU A 286 -22.51 12.14 20.90
C GLU A 286 -23.63 11.09 20.83
N TYR A 287 -23.53 10.13 19.91
CA TYR A 287 -24.44 8.99 19.82
C TYR A 287 -24.57 8.27 21.16
N ASN A 288 -23.45 7.88 21.77
CA ASN A 288 -23.48 7.15 23.03
C ASN A 288 -24.06 7.97 24.18
N LYS A 289 -23.79 9.28 24.23
CA LYS A 289 -24.44 10.17 25.22
C LYS A 289 -25.96 10.24 25.02
N LYS A 290 -26.44 10.31 23.78
CA LYS A 290 -27.86 10.37 23.43
C LYS A 290 -28.59 9.05 23.72
N HIS A 291 -27.93 7.92 23.52
CA HIS A 291 -28.53 6.58 23.58
C HIS A 291 -28.10 5.76 24.81
N ASN A 292 -27.67 6.41 25.89
CA ASN A 292 -27.27 5.76 27.15
C ASN A 292 -26.24 4.64 26.94
N ASN A 293 -25.17 4.93 26.19
CA ASN A 293 -24.03 4.04 25.95
C ASN A 293 -24.42 2.68 25.32
N GLN A 294 -25.38 2.70 24.39
CA GLN A 294 -25.93 1.49 23.78
C GLN A 294 -24.91 0.64 23.00
N ILE A 295 -23.85 1.25 22.47
CA ILE A 295 -22.82 0.60 21.65
C ILE A 295 -21.45 0.75 22.31
N VAL A 296 -20.67 -0.33 22.31
CA VAL A 296 -19.24 -0.28 22.68
C VAL A 296 -18.41 -0.06 21.42
N PHE A 297 -17.64 1.03 21.39
CA PHE A 297 -16.76 1.37 20.27
C PHE A 297 -15.32 1.02 20.61
N TYR A 298 -14.78 0.01 19.95
CA TYR A 298 -13.37 -0.34 19.97
C TYR A 298 -12.64 0.44 18.87
N VAL A 299 -11.82 1.42 19.24
CA VAL A 299 -11.15 2.31 18.30
C VAL A 299 -9.75 1.77 17.97
N LYS A 300 -9.53 1.45 16.69
CA LYS A 300 -8.25 0.99 16.16
C LYS A 300 -7.65 2.06 15.25
N LYS A 301 -6.50 2.59 15.66
CA LYS A 301 -5.73 3.58 14.89
C LYS A 301 -4.97 2.94 13.72
N HIS A 302 -4.80 3.71 12.65
CA HIS A 302 -3.81 3.41 11.63
C HIS A 302 -2.39 3.36 12.24
N PRO A 303 -1.49 2.45 11.79
CA PRO A 303 -0.15 2.30 12.37
C PRO A 303 0.75 3.56 12.38
N PHE A 304 0.42 4.55 11.56
CA PHE A 304 1.16 5.81 11.40
C PHE A 304 0.50 7.01 12.08
N LEU A 305 -0.60 6.82 12.81
CA LEU A 305 -1.16 7.87 13.66
C LEU A 305 -0.40 7.98 14.98
N ASP A 306 -0.25 9.20 15.49
CA ASP A 306 0.30 9.44 16.82
C ASP A 306 -0.79 9.18 17.87
N ASP A 307 -0.38 8.68 19.03
CA ASP A 307 -1.31 8.38 20.12
C ASP A 307 -2.00 9.63 20.66
N LYS A 308 -1.32 10.79 20.57
CA LYS A 308 -1.84 12.08 21.02
C LYS A 308 -2.99 12.62 20.17
N ASP A 309 -3.08 12.24 18.89
CA ASP A 309 -3.99 12.87 17.92
C ASP A 309 -5.48 12.69 18.28
N HIS A 310 -5.77 11.63 19.04
CA HIS A 310 -7.13 11.22 19.40
C HIS A 310 -7.34 10.96 20.90
N ALA A 311 -6.37 11.31 21.74
CA ALA A 311 -6.37 10.97 23.17
C ALA A 311 -7.60 11.51 23.91
N GLN A 312 -8.14 12.66 23.49
CA GLN A 312 -9.34 13.28 24.06
C GLN A 312 -10.61 12.42 23.95
N PHE A 313 -10.64 11.45 23.03
CA PHE A 313 -11.78 10.56 22.81
C PHE A 313 -11.67 9.23 23.57
N ALA A 314 -10.55 8.95 24.23
CA ALA A 314 -10.34 7.71 24.99
C ALA A 314 -11.03 7.79 26.36
N LYS A 315 -12.38 7.69 26.37
CA LYS A 315 -13.20 7.77 27.57
C LYS A 315 -14.03 6.50 27.74
N VAL A 316 -13.64 5.66 28.71
CA VAL A 316 -14.36 4.43 29.06
C VAL A 316 -15.80 4.72 29.46
N ALA A 317 -16.06 5.85 30.14
CA ALA A 317 -17.41 6.28 30.52
C ALA A 317 -18.35 6.53 29.32
N ASP A 318 -17.80 6.80 28.13
CA ASP A 318 -18.55 6.99 26.89
C ASP A 318 -18.51 5.71 26.02
N ASN A 319 -18.11 4.56 26.58
CA ASN A 319 -17.94 3.30 25.85
C ASN A 319 -16.98 3.39 24.65
N MET A 320 -15.96 4.26 24.73
CA MET A 320 -14.91 4.45 23.72
C MET A 320 -13.60 3.80 24.20
N ILE A 321 -13.24 2.64 23.64
CA ILE A 321 -12.09 1.82 24.07
C ILE A 321 -11.03 1.81 22.97
N PHE A 322 -9.86 2.41 23.22
CA PHE A 322 -8.76 2.39 22.24
C PHE A 322 -7.97 1.09 22.33
N LEU A 323 -7.81 0.42 21.18
CA LEU A 323 -7.02 -0.80 21.07
C LEU A 323 -5.56 -0.47 20.75
N GLY A 324 -4.65 -1.06 21.53
CA GLY A 324 -3.20 -0.90 21.32
C GLY A 324 -2.68 -1.63 20.09
N LYS A 325 -1.37 -1.55 19.85
CA LYS A 325 -0.71 -2.10 18.65
C LYS A 325 -0.62 -3.63 18.67
N GLU A 326 -0.70 -4.23 19.84
CA GLU A 326 -0.71 -5.67 20.10
C GLU A 326 -1.93 -6.39 19.53
N HIS A 327 -3.05 -5.70 19.31
CA HIS A 327 -4.25 -6.25 18.71
C HIS A 327 -4.28 -5.97 17.20
N SER A 328 -4.04 -6.96 16.35
CA SER A 328 -4.22 -6.78 14.89
C SER A 328 -5.71 -6.60 14.54
N VAL A 329 -6.00 -5.92 13.43
CA VAL A 329 -7.40 -5.75 12.93
C VAL A 329 -8.05 -7.13 12.75
N GLN A 330 -7.34 -8.04 12.09
CA GLN A 330 -7.79 -9.41 11.89
C GLN A 330 -8.11 -10.12 13.20
N ASN A 331 -7.23 -10.08 14.21
CA ASN A 331 -7.47 -10.76 15.48
C ASN A 331 -8.75 -10.24 16.17
N VAL A 332 -8.99 -8.93 16.10
CA VAL A 332 -10.19 -8.32 16.70
C VAL A 332 -11.45 -8.78 15.97
N LEU A 333 -11.44 -8.74 14.65
CA LEU A 333 -12.55 -9.23 13.83
C LEU A 333 -12.79 -10.74 14.10
N ASP A 334 -11.76 -11.58 14.11
CA ASP A 334 -11.91 -13.03 14.29
C ASP A 334 -12.36 -13.44 15.71
N SER A 335 -12.10 -12.61 16.73
CA SER A 335 -12.38 -12.94 18.14
C SER A 335 -13.87 -13.00 18.52
N GLY A 336 -14.78 -12.54 17.66
CA GLY A 336 -16.19 -12.33 18.02
C GLY A 336 -16.44 -11.16 18.98
N LEU A 337 -15.41 -10.37 19.31
CA LEU A 337 -15.52 -9.18 20.16
C LEU A 337 -16.44 -8.10 19.56
N VAL A 338 -16.53 -8.05 18.23
CA VAL A 338 -17.26 -7.04 17.48
C VAL A 338 -18.23 -7.68 16.51
N ASP A 339 -19.39 -7.06 16.33
CA ASP A 339 -20.48 -7.51 15.46
C ASP A 339 -20.67 -6.59 14.24
N PHE A 340 -20.07 -5.40 14.23
CA PHE A 340 -19.96 -4.56 13.04
C PHE A 340 -18.71 -3.66 13.13
N SER A 341 -18.42 -2.96 12.03
CA SER A 341 -17.32 -2.00 11.96
C SER A 341 -17.75 -0.66 11.38
N ILE A 342 -16.92 0.35 11.60
CA ILE A 342 -16.98 1.65 10.91
C ILE A 342 -15.59 1.92 10.33
N ALA A 343 -15.50 2.31 9.07
CA ALA A 343 -14.24 2.58 8.39
C ALA A 343 -14.14 4.03 7.90
N VAL A 344 -12.94 4.61 8.06
CA VAL A 344 -12.56 5.92 7.48
C VAL A 344 -11.45 5.72 6.45
N ASN A 345 -11.77 5.86 5.16
CA ASN A 345 -10.80 5.81 4.04
C ASN A 345 -9.72 4.70 4.23
N THR A 346 -10.15 3.46 4.44
CA THR A 346 -9.27 2.32 4.67
C THR A 346 -9.80 1.03 4.03
N THR A 347 -8.90 0.22 3.48
CA THR A 347 -9.24 -1.09 2.88
C THR A 347 -9.69 -2.12 3.92
N ALA A 348 -9.45 -1.87 5.21
CA ALA A 348 -9.96 -2.69 6.31
C ALA A 348 -11.50 -2.77 6.33
N TYR A 349 -12.19 -1.86 5.62
CA TYR A 349 -13.61 -1.96 5.27
C TYR A 349 -13.99 -3.35 4.71
N TYR A 350 -13.24 -3.84 3.73
CA TYR A 350 -13.52 -5.13 3.10
C TYR A 350 -13.06 -6.31 3.96
N GLU A 351 -12.06 -6.12 4.84
CA GLU A 351 -11.64 -7.15 5.80
C GLU A 351 -12.77 -7.48 6.79
N SER A 352 -13.50 -6.45 7.26
CA SER A 352 -14.67 -6.64 8.12
C SER A 352 -15.75 -7.47 7.41
N MET A 353 -16.10 -7.08 6.18
CA MET A 353 -17.13 -7.76 5.40
C MET A 353 -16.73 -9.20 5.03
N ALA A 354 -15.46 -9.45 4.71
CA ALA A 354 -14.94 -10.79 4.42
C ALA A 354 -15.06 -11.76 5.61
N LEU A 355 -15.26 -11.23 6.82
CA LEU A 355 -15.45 -11.96 8.08
C LEU A 355 -16.89 -11.87 8.60
N GLY A 356 -17.85 -11.57 7.71
CA GLY A 356 -19.29 -11.57 8.02
C GLY A 356 -19.75 -10.43 8.94
N LYS A 357 -19.01 -9.32 9.01
CA LYS A 357 -19.39 -8.16 9.82
C LYS A 357 -19.71 -6.98 8.92
N PRO A 358 -20.93 -6.42 8.97
CA PRO A 358 -21.25 -5.20 8.25
C PRO A 358 -20.25 -4.11 8.60
N CYS A 359 -19.85 -3.32 7.62
CA CYS A 359 -18.98 -2.19 7.86
C CYS A 359 -19.64 -0.93 7.32
N LEU A 360 -19.92 0.03 8.19
CA LEU A 360 -20.38 1.35 7.79
C LEU A 360 -19.19 2.20 7.33
N ARG A 361 -19.42 3.13 6.40
CA ARG A 361 -18.39 4.02 5.87
C ARG A 361 -18.71 5.47 6.23
N TRP A 362 -17.76 6.09 6.90
CA TRP A 362 -17.80 7.52 7.17
C TRP A 362 -17.35 8.29 5.93
N THR A 363 -18.22 9.16 5.39
CA THR A 363 -18.00 9.75 4.06
C THR A 363 -17.82 11.26 3.99
N GLU A 364 -17.87 11.97 5.12
CA GLU A 364 -17.74 13.44 5.14
C GLU A 364 -16.49 13.94 4.38
N GLU A 365 -15.38 13.20 4.50
CA GLU A 365 -14.16 13.46 3.73
C GLU A 365 -13.65 12.23 3.00
N GLU A 366 -14.55 11.44 2.42
CA GLU A 366 -14.20 10.29 1.58
C GLU A 366 -13.30 10.75 0.43
N ASN A 367 -12.12 10.14 0.33
CA ASN A 367 -11.21 10.36 -0.79
C ASN A 367 -11.17 9.15 -1.72
N GLU A 368 -11.30 7.94 -1.18
CA GLU A 368 -11.19 6.68 -1.93
C GLU A 368 -12.59 6.18 -2.28
N ASP A 369 -12.88 6.00 -3.57
CA ASP A 369 -14.18 5.52 -4.00
C ASP A 369 -14.29 4.00 -3.90
N PHE A 370 -14.64 3.53 -2.71
CA PHE A 370 -14.84 2.11 -2.47
C PHE A 370 -16.19 1.63 -3.02
N TYR A 371 -16.19 0.46 -3.64
CA TYR A 371 -17.40 -0.27 -3.98
C TYR A 371 -17.97 -0.92 -2.72
N GLY A 372 -19.28 -0.88 -2.53
CA GLY A 372 -19.88 -1.36 -1.29
C GLY A 372 -21.41 -1.41 -1.36
N ILE A 373 -22.01 -1.84 -0.26
CA ILE A 373 -23.47 -1.80 -0.06
C ILE A 373 -23.92 -0.38 0.33
N ASP A 374 -25.20 -0.20 0.64
CA ASP A 374 -25.73 1.08 1.15
C ASP A 374 -25.39 1.31 2.64
N ASP A 375 -24.12 1.65 2.88
CA ASP A 375 -23.48 1.70 4.20
C ASP A 375 -22.84 3.06 4.53
N LYS A 376 -23.05 4.06 3.68
CA LYS A 376 -22.45 5.40 3.80
C LYS A 376 -23.22 6.29 4.77
N PHE A 377 -22.49 7.05 5.58
CA PHE A 377 -23.06 8.09 6.45
C PHE A 377 -22.04 9.22 6.70
N GLU A 378 -22.53 10.44 6.93
CA GLU A 378 -21.71 11.64 7.15
C GLU A 378 -22.09 12.41 8.42
N ASN A 379 -23.12 11.97 9.13
CA ASN A 379 -23.60 12.61 10.35
C ASN A 379 -24.33 11.61 11.26
N LEU A 380 -24.66 12.06 12.48
CA LEU A 380 -25.31 11.25 13.51
C LEU A 380 -26.68 10.71 13.08
N GLN A 381 -27.49 11.51 12.39
CA GLN A 381 -28.81 11.09 11.92
C GLN A 381 -28.68 9.95 10.91
N GLN A 382 -27.83 10.12 9.90
CA GLN A 382 -27.59 9.07 8.91
C GLN A 382 -26.98 7.81 9.53
N PHE A 383 -26.13 7.95 10.56
CA PHE A 383 -25.61 6.81 11.31
C PHE A 383 -26.74 5.98 11.95
N GLU A 384 -27.68 6.66 12.64
CA GLU A 384 -28.87 6.04 13.24
C GLU A 384 -29.76 5.35 12.19
N GLU A 385 -29.97 6.02 11.05
CA GLU A 385 -30.73 5.49 9.92
C GLU A 385 -30.06 4.23 9.33
N LYS A 386 -28.74 4.25 9.11
CA LYS A 386 -27.99 3.11 8.56
C LYS A 386 -27.94 1.91 9.50
N ILE A 387 -27.76 2.12 10.81
CA ILE A 387 -27.88 1.03 11.78
C ILE A 387 -29.27 0.41 11.71
N SER A 388 -30.31 1.25 11.73
CA SER A 388 -31.69 0.77 11.70
C SER A 388 -32.01 0.03 10.40
N TYR A 389 -31.54 0.53 9.26
CA TYR A 389 -31.69 -0.10 7.96
C TYR A 389 -31.04 -1.48 7.93
N LEU A 390 -29.74 -1.58 8.22
CA LEU A 390 -29.01 -2.84 8.15
C LEU A 390 -29.46 -3.85 9.19
N LYS A 391 -29.91 -3.40 10.36
CA LYS A 391 -30.46 -4.27 11.42
C LYS A 391 -31.79 -4.92 11.02
N ASN A 392 -32.61 -4.22 10.22
CA ASN A 392 -33.92 -4.69 9.80
C ASN A 392 -33.93 -5.30 8.40
N MET A 393 -32.82 -5.23 7.66
CA MET A 393 -32.66 -5.90 6.37
C MET A 393 -32.77 -7.42 6.54
N ASP A 394 -33.38 -8.09 5.56
CA ASP A 394 -33.42 -9.55 5.54
C ASP A 394 -32.00 -10.13 5.55
N GLN A 395 -31.79 -11.15 6.37
CA GLN A 395 -30.45 -11.72 6.59
C GLN A 395 -29.89 -12.37 5.33
N GLN A 396 -30.72 -12.98 4.48
CA GLN A 396 -30.25 -13.57 3.22
C GLN A 396 -29.92 -12.48 2.20
N GLU A 397 -30.71 -11.41 2.17
CA GLU A 397 -30.42 -10.24 1.34
C GLU A 397 -29.08 -9.61 1.71
N LEU A 398 -28.85 -9.30 2.99
CA LEU A 398 -27.61 -8.69 3.46
C LEU A 398 -26.40 -9.60 3.22
N LEU A 399 -26.57 -10.91 3.45
CA LEU A 399 -25.55 -11.91 3.18
C LEU A 399 -25.18 -11.92 1.70
N GLN A 400 -26.17 -11.93 0.80
CA GLN A 400 -25.93 -11.94 -0.64
C GLN A 400 -25.23 -10.66 -1.10
N GLN A 401 -25.69 -9.48 -0.68
CA GLN A 401 -25.03 -8.21 -1.00
C GLN A 401 -23.56 -8.18 -0.51
N THR A 402 -23.33 -8.66 0.72
CA THR A 402 -21.98 -8.78 1.29
C THR A 402 -21.09 -9.71 0.47
N LYS A 403 -21.61 -10.89 0.09
CA LYS A 403 -20.87 -11.85 -0.75
C LYS A 403 -20.56 -11.26 -2.12
N ASP A 404 -21.47 -10.51 -2.73
CA ASP A 404 -21.25 -9.93 -4.06
C ASP A 404 -20.16 -8.85 -4.04
N VAL A 405 -20.13 -8.00 -3.00
CA VAL A 405 -19.02 -7.06 -2.78
C VAL A 405 -17.69 -7.80 -2.62
N ILE A 406 -17.63 -8.83 -1.77
CA ILE A 406 -16.39 -9.57 -1.54
C ILE A 406 -15.97 -10.37 -2.79
N ARG A 407 -16.89 -10.94 -3.56
CA ARG A 407 -16.60 -11.59 -4.84
C ARG A 407 -15.96 -10.63 -5.84
N TYR A 408 -16.53 -9.43 -5.96
CA TYR A 408 -16.03 -8.41 -6.86
C TYR A 408 -14.64 -7.88 -6.44
N ILE A 409 -14.39 -7.75 -5.14
CA ILE A 409 -13.23 -7.01 -4.62
C ILE A 409 -12.08 -7.92 -4.16
N PHE A 410 -12.38 -8.98 -3.40
CA PHE A 410 -11.39 -9.76 -2.63
C PHE A 410 -11.32 -11.23 -3.00
N ASN A 411 -12.42 -11.88 -3.38
CA ASN A 411 -12.42 -13.33 -3.55
C ASN A 411 -13.44 -13.76 -4.61
N PRO A 412 -13.05 -13.78 -5.90
CA PRO A 412 -13.95 -14.17 -6.99
C PRO A 412 -14.46 -15.61 -6.88
N ASN A 413 -13.83 -16.45 -6.04
CA ASN A 413 -14.22 -17.83 -5.81
C ASN A 413 -15.06 -18.01 -4.53
N LEU A 414 -15.47 -16.92 -3.87
CA LEU A 414 -16.30 -17.00 -2.67
C LEU A 414 -17.64 -17.69 -3.00
N LYS A 415 -17.93 -18.77 -2.26
CA LYS A 415 -19.13 -19.59 -2.44
C LYS A 415 -20.36 -18.95 -1.84
#